data_AF-T2JZE6-F1
#
_entry.id   AF-T2JZE6-F1
#
_cell.length_a   1.000
_cell.length_b   1.000
_cell.length_c   1.000
_cell.angle_alpha   90.00
_cell.angle_beta   90.00
_cell.angle_gamma   90.00
#
_symmetry.space_group_name_H-M   'P 1'
#
loop_
_entity.id
_entity.type
_entity.pdbx_description
1 polymer ?
#
loop_
_entity_poly.entity_id
_entity_poly.type
_entity_poly.pdbx_seq_one_letter_code
_entity_poly.pdbx_strand_id
1 'polypeptide(L)' 'MIFFANKRVDHVALYLGDNYYIHSSGQDVGRNKIAIDTLSDKGDKVSTYYYEKIYSFGRVMESYCP' A
#
# COMPACT_ATOMS: atom_id res chain seq x y z
N MET A 1 1.86 7.37 4.85
CA MET A 1 0.76 6.60 4.25
C MET A 1 0.99 6.50 2.76
N ILE A 2 0.76 5.32 2.19
CA ILE A 2 0.78 5.07 0.75
C ILE A 2 -0.66 4.74 0.36
N PHE A 3 -1.18 5.40 -0.65
CA PHE A 3 -2.55 5.20 -1.14
C PHE A 3 -2.52 4.57 -2.53
N PHE A 4 -3.41 3.60 -2.73
CA PHE A 4 -3.52 2.88 -4.00
C PHE A 4 -4.94 3.01 -4.56
N ALA A 5 -5.06 3.03 -5.89
CA ALA A 5 -6.32 3.24 -6.57
C ALA A 5 -6.30 2.70 -8.00
N ASN A 6 -7.48 2.35 -8.52
CA ASN A 6 -7.75 2.33 -9.96
C ASN A 6 -8.42 3.64 -10.41
N LYS A 7 -9.59 3.95 -9.83
CA LYS A 7 -10.39 5.17 -10.12
C LYS A 7 -10.56 6.06 -8.89
N ARG A 8 -10.67 5.46 -7.71
CA ARG A 8 -10.75 6.08 -6.39
C ARG A 8 -9.89 5.28 -5.43
N VAL A 9 -9.29 5.94 -4.44
CA VAL A 9 -8.52 5.28 -3.39
C VAL A 9 -9.40 4.24 -2.69
N ASP A 10 -8.95 3.00 -2.73
CA ASP A 10 -9.62 1.83 -2.15
C ASP A 10 -8.69 1.03 -1.23
N HIS A 11 -7.40 1.36 -1.21
CA HIS A 11 -6.41 0.65 -0.40
C HIS A 11 -5.34 1.57 0.17
N VAL A 12 -4.78 1.21 1.33
CA VAL A 12 -3.78 2.01 2.05
C VAL A 12 -2.72 1.13 2.72
N ALA A 13 -1.51 1.67 2.84
CA ALA A 13 -0.41 1.08 3.59
C ALA A 13 0.35 2.08 4.46
N LEU A 14 1.07 1.56 5.46
CA LEU A 14 2.03 2.31 6.26
C LEU A 14 3.44 2.08 5.71
N TYR A 15 4.12 3.17 5.34
CA TYR A 15 5.49 3.14 4.85
C TYR A 15 6.46 2.91 6.02
N LEU A 16 7.42 2.00 5.83
CA LEU A 16 8.40 1.61 6.84
C LEU A 16 9.82 2.15 6.58
N GLY A 17 10.07 2.75 5.43
CA GLY A 17 11.42 3.08 4.96
C GLY A 17 11.94 2.07 3.94
N ASP A 18 13.02 2.42 3.25
CA ASP A 18 13.72 1.55 2.29
C ASP A 18 12.81 0.85 1.26
N ASN A 19 11.81 1.57 0.76
CA ASN A 19 10.78 1.05 -0.16
C ASN A 19 9.89 -0.06 0.43
N TYR A 20 9.96 -0.35 1.73
CA TYR A 20 9.06 -1.31 2.38
C TYR A 20 7.81 -0.65 2.95
N TYR A 21 6.71 -1.39 2.95
CA TYR A 21 5.47 -0.98 3.60
C TYR A 21 4.75 -2.18 4.21
N ILE A 22 3.95 -1.92 5.25
CA ILE A 22 3.07 -2.92 5.86
C ILE A 22 1.62 -2.59 5.56
N HIS A 23 0.85 -3.62 5.22
CA HIS A 23 -0.59 -3.53 5.00
C HIS A 23 -1.28 -4.87 5.24
N SER A 24 -2.57 -4.82 5.55
CA SER A 24 -3.45 -5.97 5.34
C SER A 24 -3.82 -6.01 3.86
N SER A 25 -3.98 -7.19 3.26
CA SER A 25 -4.47 -7.32 1.87
C SER A 25 -5.40 -8.51 1.70
N GLY A 26 -6.29 -8.41 0.71
CA GLY A 26 -7.32 -9.40 0.42
C GLY A 26 -6.80 -10.73 -0.09
N GLN A 27 -7.72 -11.66 -0.36
CA GLN A 27 -7.39 -13.02 -0.78
C GLN A 27 -7.01 -13.13 -2.26
N ASP A 28 -7.68 -12.38 -3.14
CA ASP A 28 -7.57 -12.58 -4.59
C ASP A 28 -6.19 -12.24 -5.15
N VAL A 29 -5.65 -11.11 -4.71
CA VAL A 29 -4.40 -10.50 -5.22
C VAL A 29 -3.44 -10.12 -4.10
N GLY A 30 -3.86 -10.31 -2.86
CA GLY A 30 -3.08 -9.97 -1.67
C GLY A 30 -2.54 -11.21 -0.97
N ARG A 31 -2.16 -11.04 0.29
CA ARG A 31 -1.56 -12.10 1.11
C ARG A 31 -2.56 -12.79 2.05
N ASN A 32 -3.83 -12.36 2.05
CA ASN A 32 -4.87 -12.81 2.99
C ASN A 32 -4.44 -12.67 4.47
N LYS A 33 -3.63 -11.65 4.77
CA LYS A 33 -3.08 -11.33 6.09
C LYS A 33 -2.42 -9.95 6.09
N ILE A 34 -1.97 -9.53 7.26
CA ILE A 34 -1.03 -8.41 7.41
C ILE A 34 0.36 -8.89 7.04
N ALA A 35 1.02 -8.16 6.14
CA ALA A 35 2.34 -8.52 5.64
C ALA A 35 3.11 -7.29 5.15
N ILE A 36 4.41 -7.50 4.95
CA ILE A 36 5.33 -6.50 4.42
C ILE A 36 5.52 -6.77 2.92
N ASP A 37 5.45 -5.70 2.14
CA ASP A 37 5.65 -5.67 0.70
C ASP A 37 6.62 -4.55 0.31
N THR A 38 7.09 -4.58 -0.93
CA THR A 38 8.04 -3.63 -1.49
C THR A 38 7.42 -2.75 -2.56
N LEU A 39 7.73 -1.45 -2.55
CA LEU A 39 7.42 -0.50 -3.62
C LEU A 39 8.34 -0.75 -4.81
N SER A 40 8.12 -1.85 -5.53
CA SER A 40 8.87 -2.20 -6.74
C SER A 40 8.00 -2.96 -7.74
N ASP A 41 8.21 -2.68 -9.02
CA ASP A 41 7.69 -3.44 -10.17
C ASP A 41 8.36 -4.82 -10.32
N LYS A 42 9.53 -5.04 -9.70
CA LYS A 42 10.31 -6.28 -9.79
C LYS A 42 10.05 -7.27 -8.64
N GLY A 43 9.02 -7.02 -7.84
CA GLY A 43 8.64 -7.87 -6.71
C GLY A 43 7.88 -9.15 -7.13
N ASP A 44 7.25 -9.79 -6.14
CA ASP A 44 6.28 -10.85 -6.43
C ASP A 44 4.97 -10.26 -7.00
N LYS A 45 4.03 -11.15 -7.39
CA LYS A 45 2.76 -10.72 -7.98
C LYS A 45 1.97 -9.74 -7.11
N VAL A 46 2.07 -9.85 -5.78
CA VAL A 46 1.37 -8.96 -4.85
C VAL A 46 2.02 -7.58 -4.88
N SER A 47 3.34 -7.53 -4.70
CA SER A 47 4.11 -6.29 -4.78
C SER A 47 3.92 -5.58 -6.14
N THR A 48 4.00 -6.31 -7.26
CA THR A 48 3.76 -5.74 -8.60
C THR A 48 2.32 -5.21 -8.74
N TYR A 49 1.30 -5.97 -8.31
CA TYR A 49 -0.10 -5.55 -8.38
C TYR A 49 -0.35 -4.23 -7.64
N TYR A 50 0.18 -4.09 -6.42
CA TYR A 50 0.02 -2.86 -5.66
C TYR A 50 0.92 -1.74 -6.20
N TYR A 51 2.10 -2.04 -6.71
CA TYR A 51 2.98 -1.06 -7.34
C TYR A 51 2.32 -0.35 -8.52
N GLU A 52 1.64 -1.09 -9.40
CA GLU A 52 0.91 -0.51 -10.55
C GLU A 52 -0.26 0.41 -10.13
N LYS A 53 -0.70 0.32 -8.88
CA LYS A 53 -1.85 1.05 -8.35
C LYS A 53 -1.47 2.22 -7.45
N ILE A 54 -0.19 2.52 -7.29
CA ILE A 54 0.26 3.66 -6.48
C ILE A 54 -0.44 4.93 -6.99
N TYR A 55 -1.15 5.60 -6.10
CA TYR A 55 -1.94 6.79 -6.42
C TYR A 55 -1.36 8.05 -5.80
N SER A 56 -1.05 8.02 -4.50
CA SER A 56 -0.46 9.17 -3.81
C SER A 56 0.20 8.76 -2.49
N PHE A 57 0.99 9.69 -1.93
CA PHE A 57 1.63 9.55 -0.63
C PHE A 57 1.14 10.64 0.31
N GLY A 58 0.83 10.27 1.55
CA GLY A 58 0.37 11.21 2.58
C GLY A 58 1.19 11.15 3.86
N ARG A 59 1.48 12.31 4.44
CA ARG A 59 2.07 12.45 5.77
C ARG A 59 1.00 12.92 6.74
N VAL A 60 0.82 12.20 7.84
CA VAL A 60 -0.05 12.64 8.93
C VAL A 60 0.71 13.73 9.69
N MET A 61 0.21 14.96 9.63
CA MET A 61 0.82 16.13 10.27
C MET A 61 0.15 16.51 11.59
N GLU A 62 -1.10 16.08 11.76
CA GLU A 62 -1.96 16.39 12.89
C GLU A 62 -2.93 15.23 13.14
N SER A 63 -3.49 15.17 14.34
CA SER A 63 -4.55 14.22 14.67
C SER A 63 -5.88 14.66 14.08
N TYR A 64 -6.70 13.70 13.67
CA TYR A 64 -8.04 13.98 13.18
C TYR A 64 -8.93 14.60 14.28
N CYS A 65 -9.59 15.72 13.96
CA CYS A 65 -10.61 16.36 14.79
C CYS A 65 -11.92 16.45 13.98
N PRO A 66 -12.94 15.62 14.28
CA PRO A 66 -14.19 15.56 13.53
C PRO A 66 -15.09 16.78 13.71
#